data_AF-A0A6J8D7S2-F1
#
_entry.id   AF-A0A6J8D7S2-F1
#
_cell.length_a   1.000
_cell.length_b   1.000
_cell.length_c   1.000
_cell.angle_alpha   90.00
_cell.angle_beta   90.00
_cell.angle_gamma   90.00
#
_symmetry.space_group_name_H-M   'P 1'
#
loop_
_entity.id
_entity.type
_entity.pdbx_description
1 polymer ?
#
loop_
_entity_poly.entity_id
_entity_poly.type
_entity_poly.pdbx_seq_one_letter_code
_entity_poly.pdbx_strand_id
1 'polypeptide(L)'
;MTFATKFCNLYTEHYGKFTTSGQTWINAVRKCLQVTLVPVLRPWRSLSCKEIKELAFKSHVPCYVHPDEKRPGISICNLGPLDFFSVFWTVKSSLVMSVDSSLETINGFWNTMKQCTFFKSYSFDGDIRNIQMTVEHEGVEGVRGRRSVPEESIRLSNDIVDHIAKYLNWYKKGVVWFSYDDNSTSIASKTLLINVFLADRKTYDLDANNVLKSDLNATVEDFQTKVLTGDLFGDTKDVSFKVISSQGCSDANCDILSFNVTANSFVKGN
;
A
#
# COMPACT_ATOMS: atom_id res chain seq x y z
N MET A 1 -6.75 8.05 23.65
CA MET A 1 -6.84 8.56 22.27
C MET A 1 -5.47 9.03 21.79
N THR A 2 -4.57 8.12 21.43
CA THR A 2 -3.20 8.46 20.98
C THR A 2 -3.01 8.19 19.49
N PHE A 3 -3.70 7.19 18.94
CA PHE A 3 -3.61 6.79 17.54
C PHE A 3 -4.01 7.91 16.58
N ALA A 4 -5.28 8.35 16.58
CA ALA A 4 -5.80 9.37 15.67
C ALA A 4 -5.08 10.74 15.79
N THR A 5 -4.60 11.08 16.99
CA THR A 5 -3.89 12.34 17.26
C THR A 5 -2.62 12.47 16.41
N LYS A 6 -1.87 11.38 16.21
CA LYS A 6 -0.69 11.37 15.34
C LYS A 6 -1.03 11.84 13.92
N PHE A 7 -2.11 11.30 13.34
CA PHE A 7 -2.58 11.66 11.99
C PHE A 7 -3.01 13.12 11.93
N CYS A 8 -3.80 13.56 12.93
CA CYS A 8 -4.24 14.93 13.02
C CYS A 8 -3.05 15.89 13.03
N ASN A 9 -2.00 15.58 13.79
CA ASN A 9 -0.80 16.39 13.87
C ASN A 9 -0.04 16.41 12.55
N LEU A 10 0.24 15.25 11.93
CA LEU A 10 0.94 15.16 10.64
C LEU A 10 0.27 16.04 9.56
N TYR A 11 -1.04 15.91 9.39
CA TYR A 11 -1.77 16.71 8.40
C TYR A 11 -1.91 18.20 8.80
N THR A 12 -1.74 18.55 10.08
CA THR A 12 -1.76 19.95 10.54
C THR A 12 -0.41 20.61 10.31
N GLU A 13 0.67 19.94 10.71
CA GLU A 13 2.05 20.41 10.55
C GLU A 13 2.44 20.54 9.08
N HIS A 14 1.93 19.65 8.22
CA HIS A 14 2.20 19.65 6.79
C HIS A 14 1.05 20.18 5.94
N TYR A 15 0.08 20.87 6.52
CA TYR A 15 -1.09 21.37 5.80
C TYR A 15 -0.72 22.22 4.58
N GLY A 16 0.32 23.06 4.72
CA GLY A 16 0.83 23.90 3.63
C GLY A 16 1.53 23.16 2.49
N LYS A 17 1.83 21.84 2.63
CA LYS A 17 2.37 21.03 1.52
C LYS A 17 1.30 20.63 0.50
N PHE A 18 0.03 20.68 0.89
CA PHE A 18 -1.09 20.29 0.02
C PHE A 18 -1.55 21.45 -0.84
N THR A 19 -2.03 21.14 -2.04
CA THR A 19 -2.71 22.14 -2.89
C THR A 19 -3.99 22.65 -2.23
N THR A 20 -4.59 23.73 -2.74
CA THR A 20 -5.89 24.23 -2.26
C THR A 20 -6.99 23.16 -2.31
N SER A 21 -6.98 22.31 -3.35
CA SER A 21 -7.90 21.18 -3.48
C SER A 21 -7.63 20.12 -2.41
N GLY A 22 -6.36 19.75 -2.19
CA GLY A 22 -5.95 18.82 -1.13
C GLY A 22 -6.32 19.32 0.27
N GLN A 23 -6.07 20.59 0.56
CA GLN A 23 -6.44 21.27 1.81
C GLN A 23 -7.95 21.25 2.07
N THR A 24 -8.74 21.52 1.01
CA THR A 24 -10.20 21.46 1.06
C THR A 24 -10.69 20.04 1.34
N TRP A 25 -10.10 19.05 0.66
CA TRP A 25 -10.41 17.64 0.87
C TRP A 25 -10.07 17.18 2.28
N ILE A 26 -8.87 17.49 2.80
CA ILE A 26 -8.44 17.16 4.18
C ILE A 26 -9.45 17.69 5.20
N ASN A 27 -9.89 18.93 5.06
CA ASN A 27 -10.86 19.52 6.00
C ASN A 27 -12.22 18.82 5.94
N ALA A 28 -12.70 18.51 4.75
CA ALA A 28 -13.97 17.82 4.56
C ALA A 28 -13.91 16.38 5.14
N VAL A 29 -12.82 15.66 4.88
CA VAL A 29 -12.57 14.31 5.41
C VAL A 29 -12.50 14.31 6.93
N ARG A 30 -11.72 15.21 7.54
CA ARG A 30 -11.62 15.34 8.99
C ARG A 30 -12.99 15.55 9.63
N LYS A 31 -13.80 16.43 9.05
CA LYS A 31 -15.18 16.66 9.48
C LYS A 31 -16.03 15.39 9.33
N CYS A 32 -15.99 14.73 8.17
CA CYS A 32 -16.74 13.51 7.92
C CYS A 32 -16.41 12.42 8.96
N LEU A 33 -15.12 12.12 9.16
CA LEU A 33 -14.65 11.12 10.11
C LEU A 33 -15.10 11.43 11.55
N GLN A 34 -15.04 12.70 11.97
CA GLN A 34 -15.50 13.14 13.28
C GLN A 34 -17.02 12.98 13.44
N VAL A 35 -17.80 13.38 12.43
CA VAL A 35 -19.27 13.30 12.46
C VAL A 35 -19.73 11.84 12.49
N THR A 36 -19.08 10.93 11.76
CA THR A 36 -19.42 9.49 11.78
C THR A 36 -19.27 8.87 13.18
N LEU A 37 -18.39 9.40 14.02
CA LEU A 37 -18.20 8.91 15.39
C LEU A 37 -19.20 9.52 16.40
N VAL A 38 -19.87 10.62 16.08
CA VAL A 38 -20.81 11.27 17.02
C VAL A 38 -21.89 10.32 17.55
N PRO A 39 -22.55 9.47 16.73
CA PRO A 39 -23.60 8.57 17.23
C PRO A 39 -23.10 7.56 18.26
N VAL A 40 -21.82 7.14 18.19
CA VAL A 40 -21.25 6.13 19.08
C VAL A 40 -20.65 6.70 20.36
N LEU A 41 -20.45 8.02 20.42
CA LEU A 41 -20.01 8.75 21.61
C LEU A 41 -21.19 9.22 22.48
N ARG A 42 -22.43 8.88 22.12
CA ARG A 42 -23.62 9.30 22.87
C ARG A 42 -23.81 8.47 24.15
N PRO A 43 -24.29 9.08 25.25
CA PRO A 43 -24.42 8.40 26.55
C PRO A 43 -25.30 7.14 26.54
N TRP A 44 -26.25 7.04 25.62
CA TRP A 44 -27.20 5.93 25.51
C TRP A 44 -26.72 4.77 24.63
N ARG A 45 -25.52 4.85 24.06
CA ARG A 45 -24.86 3.73 23.37
C ARG A 45 -23.65 3.29 24.17
N SER A 46 -23.63 2.02 24.56
CA SER A 46 -22.46 1.37 25.14
C SER A 46 -21.87 0.45 24.09
N LEU A 47 -20.79 0.89 23.46
CA LEU A 47 -20.02 0.11 22.50
C LEU A 47 -18.68 -0.25 23.13
N SER A 48 -18.19 -1.45 22.83
CA SER A 48 -16.84 -1.85 23.17
C SER A 48 -15.81 -1.02 22.39
N CYS A 49 -14.59 -0.92 22.93
CA CYS A 49 -13.47 -0.32 22.20
C CYS A 49 -13.24 -0.97 20.83
N LYS A 50 -13.55 -2.27 20.69
CA LYS A 50 -13.44 -3.00 19.43
C LYS A 50 -14.44 -2.47 18.39
N GLU A 51 -15.71 -2.33 18.77
CA GLU A 51 -16.75 -1.84 17.85
C GLU A 51 -16.51 -0.37 17.46
N ILE A 52 -16.05 0.46 18.39
CA ILE A 52 -15.66 1.85 18.09
C ILE A 52 -14.50 1.87 17.10
N LYS A 53 -13.49 1.01 17.30
CA LYS A 53 -12.35 0.88 16.40
C LYS A 53 -12.82 0.47 15.00
N GLU A 54 -13.62 -0.59 14.88
CA GLU A 54 -14.13 -1.08 13.61
C GLU A 54 -14.96 -0.03 12.87
N LEU A 55 -15.84 0.70 13.56
CA LEU A 55 -16.61 1.79 12.95
C LEU A 55 -15.70 2.90 12.45
N ALA A 56 -14.69 3.29 13.24
CA ALA A 56 -13.72 4.31 12.86
C ALA A 56 -12.95 3.91 11.59
N PHE A 57 -12.49 2.66 11.48
CA PHE A 57 -11.80 2.19 10.26
C PHE A 57 -12.74 2.13 9.06
N LYS A 58 -13.97 1.60 9.23
CA LYS A 58 -14.96 1.50 8.15
C LYS A 58 -15.41 2.84 7.59
N SER A 59 -15.31 3.93 8.35
CA SER A 59 -15.69 5.27 7.87
C SER A 59 -14.68 5.91 6.92
N HIS A 60 -13.44 5.41 6.85
CA HIS A 60 -12.37 6.03 6.06
C HIS A 60 -12.70 6.06 4.57
N VAL A 61 -12.96 4.90 3.96
CA VAL A 61 -13.22 4.82 2.52
C VAL A 61 -14.40 5.70 2.10
N PRO A 62 -15.60 5.62 2.74
CA PRO A 62 -16.70 6.53 2.41
C PRO A 62 -16.35 8.01 2.58
N CYS A 63 -15.67 8.38 3.67
CA CYS A 63 -15.28 9.77 3.90
C CYS A 63 -14.21 10.27 2.94
N TYR A 64 -13.38 9.40 2.36
CA TYR A 64 -12.39 9.82 1.37
C TYR A 64 -13.00 10.05 -0.01
N VAL A 65 -13.99 9.24 -0.38
CA VAL A 65 -14.66 9.34 -1.68
C VAL A 65 -15.72 10.43 -1.67
N HIS A 66 -16.51 10.53 -0.59
CA HIS A 66 -17.62 11.46 -0.44
C HIS A 66 -17.63 12.13 0.95
N PRO A 67 -16.60 12.94 1.29
CA PRO A 67 -16.53 13.64 2.58
C PRO A 67 -17.64 14.68 2.80
N ASP A 68 -18.28 15.15 1.73
CA ASP A 68 -19.31 16.19 1.79
C ASP A 68 -20.42 15.91 0.77
N GLU A 69 -21.57 15.45 1.26
CA GLU A 69 -22.76 15.14 0.46
C GLU A 69 -23.24 16.33 -0.38
N LYS A 70 -22.99 17.56 0.08
CA LYS A 70 -23.41 18.78 -0.63
C LYS A 70 -22.42 19.22 -1.70
N ARG A 71 -21.20 18.67 -1.71
CA ARG A 71 -20.11 19.04 -2.61
C ARG A 71 -19.44 17.79 -3.17
N PRO A 72 -20.09 17.06 -4.11
CA PRO A 72 -19.57 15.81 -4.67
C PRO A 72 -18.24 15.97 -5.43
N GLY A 73 -17.89 17.20 -5.81
CA GLY A 73 -16.58 17.52 -6.40
C GLY A 73 -15.41 17.39 -5.40
N ILE A 74 -15.67 17.33 -4.10
CA ILE A 74 -14.64 17.04 -3.10
C ILE A 74 -14.53 15.53 -2.96
N SER A 75 -13.53 14.94 -3.59
CA SER A 75 -13.28 13.50 -3.58
C SER A 75 -11.79 13.23 -3.70
N ILE A 76 -11.33 12.10 -3.16
CA ILE A 76 -9.94 11.68 -3.32
C ILE A 76 -9.57 11.48 -4.80
N CYS A 77 -10.52 11.08 -5.64
CA CYS A 77 -10.29 10.92 -7.08
C CYS A 77 -10.10 12.24 -7.85
N ASN A 78 -10.41 13.38 -7.21
CA ASN A 78 -10.27 14.71 -7.81
C ASN A 78 -9.01 15.43 -7.30
N LEU A 79 -8.14 14.74 -6.56
CA LEU A 79 -6.84 15.26 -6.14
C LEU A 79 -5.80 15.10 -7.25
N GLY A 80 -4.82 16.00 -7.27
CA GLY A 80 -3.62 15.81 -8.08
C GLY A 80 -2.75 14.68 -7.51
N PRO A 81 -1.88 14.06 -8.33
CA PRO A 81 -1.08 12.91 -7.90
C PRO A 81 -0.24 13.15 -6.64
N LEU A 82 0.35 14.33 -6.50
CA LEU A 82 1.15 14.69 -5.32
C LEU A 82 0.35 14.60 -4.02
N ASP A 83 -0.80 15.27 -3.97
CA ASP A 83 -1.68 15.27 -2.79
C ASP A 83 -2.21 13.86 -2.52
N PHE A 84 -2.62 13.16 -3.57
CA PHE A 84 -3.16 11.81 -3.48
C PHE A 84 -2.17 10.81 -2.88
N PHE A 85 -0.95 10.74 -3.44
CA PHE A 85 0.05 9.81 -2.96
C PHE A 85 0.56 10.22 -1.58
N SER A 86 0.63 11.52 -1.28
CA SER A 86 0.96 11.98 0.07
C SER A 86 -0.05 11.49 1.11
N VAL A 87 -1.35 11.53 0.78
CA VAL A 87 -2.40 10.96 1.62
C VAL A 87 -2.23 9.46 1.78
N PHE A 88 -2.09 8.72 0.66
CA PHE A 88 -1.98 7.27 0.68
C PHE A 88 -0.81 6.80 1.56
N TRP A 89 0.40 7.31 1.30
CA TRP A 89 1.61 6.86 1.98
C TRP A 89 1.62 7.26 3.45
N THR A 90 1.11 8.46 3.78
CA THR A 90 0.93 8.87 5.18
C THR A 90 -0.02 7.95 5.92
N VAL A 91 -1.18 7.62 5.33
CA VAL A 91 -2.14 6.68 5.92
C VAL A 91 -1.52 5.30 6.05
N LYS A 92 -0.88 4.76 5.01
CA LYS A 92 -0.20 3.47 5.09
C LYS A 92 0.82 3.43 6.21
N SER A 93 1.78 4.36 6.23
CA SER A 93 2.90 4.42 7.20
C SER A 93 2.40 4.39 8.65
N SER A 94 1.29 5.06 8.91
CA SER A 94 0.68 5.18 10.23
C SER A 94 -0.27 4.03 10.59
N LEU A 95 -0.83 3.31 9.61
CA LEU A 95 -1.67 2.12 9.80
C LEU A 95 -0.86 0.81 10.00
N VAL A 96 0.39 0.76 9.54
CA VAL A 96 1.31 -0.39 9.72
C VAL A 96 1.51 -0.75 11.21
N MET A 97 1.14 0.14 12.14
CA MET A 97 1.30 -0.08 13.58
C MET A 97 0.21 -0.94 14.26
N SER A 98 -0.89 -1.40 13.62
CA SER A 98 -1.79 -2.33 14.31
C SER A 98 -2.74 -3.16 13.43
N VAL A 99 -2.76 -4.49 13.64
CA VAL A 99 -3.80 -5.52 13.32
C VAL A 99 -4.27 -5.73 11.87
N ASP A 100 -4.67 -6.97 11.56
CA ASP A 100 -5.34 -7.43 10.32
C ASP A 100 -6.33 -6.41 9.71
N SER A 101 -7.12 -5.72 10.55
CA SER A 101 -8.06 -4.65 10.14
C SER A 101 -7.43 -3.47 9.37
N SER A 102 -6.13 -3.21 9.55
CA SER A 102 -5.42 -2.18 8.78
C SER A 102 -5.14 -2.62 7.35
N LEU A 103 -4.91 -3.92 7.11
CA LEU A 103 -4.73 -4.46 5.75
C LEU A 103 -6.03 -4.37 4.96
N GLU A 104 -7.17 -4.70 5.58
CA GLU A 104 -8.48 -4.53 4.95
C GLU A 104 -8.75 -3.05 4.62
N THR A 105 -8.40 -2.13 5.51
CA THR A 105 -8.58 -0.69 5.28
C THR A 105 -7.69 -0.20 4.14
N ILE A 106 -6.42 -0.60 4.12
CA ILE A 106 -5.46 -0.24 3.07
C ILE A 106 -5.89 -0.85 1.73
N ASN A 107 -6.36 -2.10 1.71
CA ASN A 107 -6.84 -2.74 0.50
C ASN A 107 -8.17 -2.16 0.01
N GLY A 108 -9.10 -1.83 0.91
CA GLY A 108 -10.33 -1.11 0.57
C GLY A 108 -10.02 0.25 -0.05
N PHE A 109 -9.08 0.98 0.55
CA PHE A 109 -8.56 2.23 -0.01
C PHE A 109 -7.93 2.00 -1.39
N TRP A 110 -7.08 0.98 -1.54
CA TRP A 110 -6.49 0.57 -2.80
C TRP A 110 -7.53 0.30 -3.90
N ASN A 111 -8.56 -0.47 -3.59
CA ASN A 111 -9.63 -0.80 -4.53
C ASN A 111 -10.44 0.42 -4.95
N THR A 112 -10.65 1.38 -4.05
CA THR A 112 -11.22 2.69 -4.38
C THR A 112 -10.28 3.49 -5.29
N MET A 113 -8.99 3.52 -4.97
CA MET A 113 -7.99 4.25 -5.74
C MET A 113 -7.89 3.77 -7.19
N LYS A 114 -7.92 2.45 -7.43
CA LYS A 114 -7.92 1.86 -8.79
C LYS A 114 -9.11 2.33 -9.65
N GLN A 115 -10.19 2.81 -9.03
CA GLN A 115 -11.36 3.33 -9.75
C GLN A 115 -11.22 4.80 -10.15
N CYS A 116 -10.27 5.55 -9.58
CA CYS A 116 -10.03 6.93 -9.94
C CYS A 116 -9.44 7.05 -11.36
N THR A 117 -9.96 7.97 -12.17
CA THR A 117 -9.56 8.15 -13.57
C THR A 117 -8.10 8.58 -13.71
N PHE A 118 -7.64 9.50 -12.85
CA PHE A 118 -6.26 9.98 -12.92
C PHE A 118 -5.24 8.86 -12.69
N PHE A 119 -5.59 7.85 -11.88
CA PHE A 119 -4.70 6.74 -11.55
C PHE A 119 -4.40 5.89 -12.79
N LYS A 120 -5.40 5.68 -13.64
CA LYS A 120 -5.25 4.95 -14.92
C LYS A 120 -4.35 5.68 -15.92
N SER A 121 -4.27 7.01 -15.84
CA SER A 121 -3.44 7.84 -16.72
C SER A 121 -2.10 8.26 -16.11
N TYR A 122 -1.80 7.83 -14.87
CA TYR A 122 -0.56 8.19 -14.20
C TYR A 122 0.63 7.38 -14.74
N SER A 123 1.76 8.06 -15.00
CA SER A 123 3.02 7.41 -15.37
C SER A 123 3.86 7.08 -14.13
N PHE A 124 4.23 5.82 -14.00
CA PHE A 124 5.00 5.26 -12.87
C PHE A 124 6.52 5.20 -13.15
N ASP A 125 7.04 6.14 -13.93
CA ASP A 125 8.48 6.28 -14.23
C ASP A 125 9.15 7.44 -13.46
N GLY A 126 8.39 8.13 -12.60
CA GLY A 126 8.82 9.34 -11.86
C GLY A 126 9.27 9.09 -10.41
N ASP A 127 8.63 9.72 -9.43
CA ASP A 127 8.93 9.51 -8.00
C ASP A 127 8.15 8.31 -7.40
N ILE A 128 7.49 7.53 -8.25
CA ILE A 128 6.79 6.27 -7.92
C ILE A 128 7.14 5.25 -9.00
N ARG A 129 7.38 3.99 -8.63
CA ARG A 129 7.58 2.83 -9.51
C ARG A 129 6.48 1.81 -9.29
N ASN A 130 6.02 1.17 -10.35
CA ASN A 130 5.16 -0.01 -10.28
C ASN A 130 5.97 -1.23 -10.76
N ILE A 131 6.06 -2.25 -9.91
CA ILE A 131 6.77 -3.49 -10.20
C ILE A 131 5.79 -4.63 -10.06
N GLN A 132 5.70 -5.49 -11.07
CA GLN A 132 5.02 -6.76 -10.96
C GLN A 132 6.06 -7.88 -10.89
N MET A 133 5.89 -8.83 -9.97
CA MET A 133 6.79 -9.96 -9.82
C MET A 133 6.03 -11.27 -9.70
N THR A 134 6.62 -12.30 -10.28
CA THR A 134 6.13 -13.67 -10.17
C THR A 134 6.97 -14.39 -9.13
N VAL A 135 6.31 -14.97 -8.13
CA VAL A 135 6.96 -15.61 -6.99
C VAL A 135 6.50 -17.06 -6.87
N GLU A 136 7.44 -17.98 -6.88
CA GLU A 136 7.17 -19.37 -6.51
C GLU A 136 7.23 -19.51 -4.99
N HIS A 137 6.33 -20.31 -4.42
CA HIS A 137 6.34 -20.59 -2.98
C HIS A 137 6.00 -22.05 -2.67
N GLU A 138 6.56 -22.52 -1.55
CA GLU A 138 6.35 -23.87 -1.01
C GLU A 138 6.05 -23.77 0.50
N GLY A 139 5.17 -24.64 1.02
CA GLY A 139 4.86 -24.70 2.46
C GLY A 139 3.40 -24.47 2.85
N VAL A 140 2.48 -24.21 1.90
CA VAL A 140 1.04 -24.14 2.20
C VAL A 140 0.43 -25.54 2.29
N GLU A 141 0.94 -26.38 3.20
CA GLU A 141 0.24 -27.62 3.58
C GLU A 141 -0.72 -27.34 4.72
N GLY A 142 -2.02 -27.23 4.39
CA GLY A 142 -3.09 -27.36 5.37
C GLY A 142 -3.56 -26.09 6.06
N VAL A 143 -4.12 -25.12 5.30
CA VAL A 143 -5.03 -24.15 5.92
C VAL A 143 -6.42 -24.79 6.07
N ARG A 144 -6.62 -25.50 7.17
CA ARG A 144 -7.96 -25.72 7.74
C ARG A 144 -8.26 -24.57 8.69
N GLY A 145 -8.89 -23.48 8.22
CA GLY A 145 -9.41 -22.47 9.17
C GLY A 145 -9.91 -21.13 8.62
N ARG A 146 -11.24 -20.96 8.68
CA ARG A 146 -12.04 -19.75 8.98
C ARG A 146 -11.82 -18.38 8.29
N ARG A 147 -10.74 -18.10 7.55
CA ARG A 147 -10.53 -16.82 6.85
C ARG A 147 -10.84 -16.90 5.36
N SER A 148 -11.16 -15.77 4.76
CA SER A 148 -11.40 -15.69 3.32
C SER A 148 -10.07 -15.80 2.57
N VAL A 149 -10.02 -16.60 1.50
CA VAL A 149 -8.82 -16.81 0.66
C VAL A 149 -8.14 -15.50 0.21
N PRO A 150 -8.87 -14.40 -0.11
CA PRO A 150 -8.26 -13.12 -0.48
C PRO A 150 -7.47 -12.43 0.64
N GLU A 151 -7.85 -12.60 1.92
CA GLU A 151 -7.13 -11.99 3.04
C GLU A 151 -5.76 -12.65 3.27
N GLU A 152 -5.69 -13.96 3.04
CA GLU A 152 -4.44 -14.71 3.23
C GLU A 152 -3.42 -14.39 2.13
N SER A 153 -3.86 -14.17 0.89
CA SER A 153 -2.95 -13.86 -0.22
C SER A 153 -2.30 -12.49 0.00
N ILE A 154 -3.11 -11.50 0.38
CA ILE A 154 -2.65 -10.14 0.67
C ILE A 154 -1.62 -10.17 1.80
N ARG A 155 -1.86 -10.93 2.88
CA ARG A 155 -0.91 -11.03 3.98
C ARG A 155 0.41 -11.63 3.51
N LEU A 156 0.33 -12.75 2.79
CA LEU A 156 1.51 -13.44 2.28
C LEU A 156 2.33 -12.55 1.33
N SER A 157 1.68 -11.84 0.42
CA SER A 157 2.33 -10.90 -0.48
C SER A 157 3.04 -9.78 0.27
N ASN A 158 2.41 -9.20 1.30
CA ASN A 158 3.05 -8.20 2.14
C ASN A 158 4.26 -8.76 2.88
N ASP A 159 4.17 -9.97 3.46
CA ASP A 159 5.27 -10.60 4.20
C ASP A 159 6.47 -10.88 3.28
N ILE A 160 6.24 -11.37 2.06
CA ILE A 160 7.28 -11.59 1.04
C ILE A 160 7.95 -10.26 0.67
N VAL A 161 7.16 -9.23 0.41
CA VAL A 161 7.68 -7.92 -0.04
C VAL A 161 8.45 -7.24 1.09
N ASP A 162 8.00 -7.33 2.34
CA ASP A 162 8.72 -6.83 3.51
C ASP A 162 10.06 -7.56 3.69
N HIS A 163 10.11 -8.87 3.44
CA HIS A 163 11.35 -9.64 3.43
C HIS A 163 12.33 -9.12 2.37
N ILE A 164 11.87 -8.93 1.13
CA ILE A 164 12.67 -8.37 0.02
C ILE A 164 13.14 -6.95 0.36
N ALA A 165 12.25 -6.10 0.87
CA ALA A 165 12.55 -4.72 1.23
C ALA A 165 13.65 -4.62 2.29
N LYS A 166 13.62 -5.55 3.27
CA LYS A 166 14.66 -5.66 4.29
C LYS A 166 15.99 -6.13 3.69
N TYR A 167 15.97 -7.14 2.83
CA TYR A 167 17.17 -7.66 2.15
C TYR A 167 17.84 -6.57 1.29
N LEU A 168 17.05 -5.82 0.51
CA LEU A 168 17.53 -4.75 -0.39
C LEU A 168 17.73 -3.39 0.32
N ASN A 169 17.49 -3.33 1.64
CA ASN A 169 17.62 -2.14 2.47
C ASN A 169 16.79 -0.92 1.98
N TRP A 170 15.60 -1.14 1.41
CA TRP A 170 14.74 -0.09 0.86
C TRP A 170 14.46 1.04 1.86
N TYR A 171 14.15 0.69 3.11
CA TYR A 171 13.89 1.69 4.16
C TYR A 171 15.09 2.61 4.41
N LYS A 172 16.32 2.08 4.41
CA LYS A 172 17.55 2.87 4.57
C LYS A 172 17.86 3.73 3.35
N LYS A 173 17.41 3.30 2.17
CA LYS A 173 17.49 4.04 0.90
C LYS A 173 16.38 5.10 0.76
N GLY A 174 15.56 5.32 1.79
CA GLY A 174 14.47 6.31 1.76
C GLY A 174 13.27 5.87 0.92
N VAL A 175 13.08 4.58 0.71
CA VAL A 175 11.99 4.03 -0.11
C VAL A 175 10.86 3.52 0.79
N VAL A 176 9.62 3.88 0.47
CA VAL A 176 8.41 3.22 0.98
C VAL A 176 7.84 2.33 -0.11
N TRP A 177 7.23 1.22 0.29
CA TRP A 177 6.66 0.25 -0.64
C TRP A 177 5.26 -0.18 -0.23
N PHE A 178 4.45 -0.65 -1.18
CA PHE A 178 3.13 -1.23 -0.91
C PHE A 178 2.87 -2.34 -1.90
N SER A 179 2.54 -3.53 -1.39
CA SER A 179 2.15 -4.64 -2.24
C SER A 179 0.64 -4.84 -2.28
N TYR A 180 0.15 -5.24 -3.45
CA TYR A 180 -1.24 -5.61 -3.66
C TYR A 180 -1.32 -6.76 -4.67
N ASP A 181 -2.37 -7.55 -4.50
CA ASP A 181 -2.71 -8.60 -5.43
C ASP A 181 -3.90 -8.13 -6.26
N ASP A 182 -3.97 -8.58 -7.51
CA ASP A 182 -5.25 -8.60 -8.19
C ASP A 182 -6.02 -9.85 -7.74
N ASN A 183 -7.34 -9.71 -7.59
CA ASN A 183 -8.27 -10.71 -7.01
C ASN A 183 -8.28 -12.09 -7.72
N SER A 184 -7.42 -12.30 -8.73
CA SER A 184 -7.22 -13.54 -9.47
C SER A 184 -6.15 -14.46 -8.87
N THR A 185 -5.35 -13.99 -7.92
CA THR A 185 -4.22 -14.77 -7.39
C THR A 185 -4.70 -15.76 -6.34
N SER A 186 -4.60 -17.05 -6.65
CA SER A 186 -4.94 -18.13 -5.71
C SER A 186 -3.69 -18.67 -5.04
N ILE A 187 -3.65 -18.63 -3.71
CA ILE A 187 -2.59 -19.25 -2.89
C ILE A 187 -2.51 -20.77 -3.13
N ALA A 188 -3.57 -21.38 -3.68
CA ALA A 188 -3.56 -22.79 -4.06
C ALA A 188 -2.66 -23.06 -5.28
N SER A 189 -2.36 -22.04 -6.08
CA SER A 189 -1.32 -22.15 -7.10
C SER A 189 0.05 -22.01 -6.44
N LYS A 190 1.06 -22.72 -6.92
CA LYS A 190 2.45 -22.61 -6.40
C LYS A 190 3.12 -21.28 -6.76
N THR A 191 2.39 -20.37 -7.40
CA THR A 191 2.92 -19.15 -8.00
C THR A 191 2.01 -17.97 -7.67
N LEU A 192 2.58 -16.92 -7.10
CA LEU A 192 1.89 -15.66 -6.81
C LEU A 192 2.34 -14.58 -7.79
N LEU A 193 1.38 -13.79 -8.26
CA LEU A 193 1.64 -12.56 -8.98
C LEU A 193 1.46 -11.39 -8.01
N ILE A 194 2.55 -10.74 -7.65
CA ILE A 194 2.56 -9.67 -6.65
C ILE A 194 2.90 -8.36 -7.35
N ASN A 195 2.03 -7.37 -7.20
CA ASN A 195 2.34 -6.00 -7.62
C ASN A 195 2.86 -5.20 -6.43
N VAL A 196 3.84 -4.32 -6.69
CA VAL A 196 4.54 -3.53 -5.68
C VAL A 196 4.71 -2.10 -6.19
N PHE A 197 4.17 -1.14 -5.45
CA PHE A 197 4.56 0.26 -5.61
C PHE A 197 5.78 0.56 -4.77
N LEU A 198 6.76 1.25 -5.34
CA LEU A 198 7.85 1.91 -4.62
C LEU A 198 7.67 3.42 -4.75
N ALA A 199 7.94 4.18 -3.70
CA ALA A 199 7.90 5.64 -3.75
C ALA A 199 8.99 6.28 -2.90
N ASP A 200 9.34 7.52 -3.25
CA ASP A 200 10.22 8.34 -2.42
C ASP A 200 9.53 8.70 -1.11
N ARG A 201 10.09 8.19 0.00
CA ARG A 201 9.53 8.40 1.33
C ARG A 201 9.53 9.88 1.71
N LYS A 202 10.61 10.61 1.37
CA LYS A 202 10.75 12.03 1.72
C LYS A 202 9.65 12.89 1.08
N THR A 203 9.27 12.56 -0.15
CA THR A 203 8.25 13.28 -0.92
C THR A 203 6.84 12.99 -0.40
N TYR A 204 6.51 11.73 -0.14
CA TYR A 204 5.10 11.35 0.07
C TYR A 204 4.72 10.93 1.50
N ASP A 205 5.66 10.47 2.33
CA ASP A 205 5.35 10.08 3.71
C ASP A 205 5.53 11.30 4.62
N LEU A 206 4.42 11.85 5.14
CA LEU A 206 4.48 12.99 6.05
C LEU A 206 5.16 12.66 7.38
N ASP A 207 5.26 11.38 7.75
CA ASP A 207 5.98 10.93 8.95
C ASP A 207 7.51 10.83 8.72
N ALA A 208 7.98 11.12 7.50
CA ALA A 208 9.38 11.02 7.09
C ALA A 208 10.20 12.25 7.51
N ASN A 209 10.54 12.33 8.79
CA ASN A 209 11.47 13.33 9.29
C ASN A 209 12.93 12.90 9.07
N ASN A 210 13.76 13.81 8.55
CA ASN A 210 15.21 13.60 8.34
C ASN A 210 15.58 12.42 7.42
N VAL A 211 14.68 12.05 6.49
CA VAL A 211 14.94 10.99 5.50
C VAL A 211 15.63 11.57 4.27
N LEU A 212 16.58 10.83 3.70
CA LEU A 212 17.22 11.18 2.43
C LEU A 212 16.24 10.95 1.27
N LYS A 213 16.36 11.75 0.20
CA LYS A 213 15.63 11.47 -1.04
C LYS A 213 16.12 10.14 -1.60
N SER A 214 15.21 9.26 -1.99
CA SER A 214 15.55 7.98 -2.59
C SER A 214 16.03 8.15 -4.03
N ASP A 215 16.91 7.23 -4.43
CA ASP A 215 17.19 6.97 -5.83
C ASP A 215 16.41 5.72 -6.26
N LEU A 216 15.21 5.95 -6.81
CA LEU A 216 14.35 4.87 -7.25
C LEU A 216 14.91 4.13 -8.47
N ASN A 217 15.70 4.80 -9.33
CA ASN A 217 16.33 4.13 -10.47
C ASN A 217 17.36 3.12 -9.97
N ALA A 218 18.30 3.56 -9.12
CA ALA A 218 19.29 2.67 -8.52
C ALA A 218 18.64 1.56 -7.67
N THR A 219 17.54 1.86 -6.98
CA THR A 219 16.79 0.86 -6.21
C THR A 219 16.19 -0.23 -7.12
N VAL A 220 15.62 0.17 -8.26
CA VAL A 220 15.04 -0.74 -9.23
C VAL A 220 16.11 -1.53 -9.97
N GLU A 221 17.24 -0.92 -10.33
CA GLU A 221 18.39 -1.61 -10.94
C GLU A 221 18.99 -2.69 -10.02
N ASP A 222 19.15 -2.38 -8.74
CA ASP A 222 19.60 -3.35 -7.72
C ASP A 222 18.60 -4.51 -7.59
N PHE A 223 17.30 -4.22 -7.54
CA PHE A 223 16.25 -5.24 -7.53
C PHE A 223 16.29 -6.13 -8.79
N GLN A 224 16.37 -5.52 -9.99
CA GLN A 224 16.47 -6.25 -11.26
C GLN A 224 17.68 -7.18 -11.29
N THR A 225 18.84 -6.68 -10.86
CA THR A 225 20.08 -7.46 -10.77
C THR A 225 19.87 -8.68 -9.89
N LYS A 226 19.20 -8.52 -8.75
CA LYS A 226 18.94 -9.60 -7.79
C LYS A 226 17.89 -10.61 -8.26
N VAL A 227 16.92 -10.19 -9.08
CA VAL A 227 16.04 -11.12 -9.80
C VAL A 227 16.86 -11.92 -10.81
N LEU A 228 17.67 -11.26 -11.65
CA LEU A 228 18.48 -11.90 -12.69
C LEU A 228 19.46 -12.94 -12.13
N THR A 229 20.11 -12.64 -11.01
CA THR A 229 21.03 -13.59 -10.34
C THR A 229 20.31 -14.69 -9.56
N GLY A 230 18.99 -14.59 -9.38
CA GLY A 230 18.21 -15.54 -8.58
C GLY A 230 18.47 -15.42 -7.08
N ASP A 231 18.96 -14.26 -6.61
CA ASP A 231 19.31 -13.99 -5.21
C ASP A 231 18.08 -13.61 -4.35
N LEU A 232 16.92 -13.37 -4.97
CA LEU A 232 15.69 -13.02 -4.25
C LEU A 232 14.90 -14.28 -3.86
N PHE A 233 15.28 -14.86 -2.73
CA PHE A 233 14.57 -15.96 -2.08
C PHE A 233 14.60 -15.78 -0.56
N GLY A 234 13.76 -16.52 0.15
CA GLY A 234 13.77 -16.51 1.60
C GLY A 234 12.60 -17.26 2.21
N ASP A 235 12.49 -17.13 3.53
CA ASP A 235 11.43 -17.74 4.31
C ASP A 235 10.59 -16.65 4.99
N THR A 236 9.28 -16.77 4.85
CA THR A 236 8.30 -16.09 5.69
C THR A 236 7.91 -16.99 6.86
N LYS A 237 6.93 -16.58 7.67
CA LYS A 237 6.38 -17.47 8.71
C LYS A 237 5.68 -18.70 8.11
N ASP A 238 5.10 -18.56 6.92
CA ASP A 238 4.15 -19.54 6.37
C ASP A 238 4.70 -20.29 5.15
N VAL A 239 5.63 -19.69 4.39
CA VAL A 239 6.19 -20.29 3.17
C VAL A 239 7.65 -19.93 2.96
N SER A 240 8.36 -20.82 2.28
CA SER A 240 9.59 -20.50 1.56
C SER A 240 9.21 -19.94 0.19
N PHE A 241 9.93 -18.92 -0.30
CA PHE A 241 9.63 -18.28 -1.58
C PHE A 241 10.87 -18.00 -2.41
N LYS A 242 10.68 -17.89 -3.72
CA LYS A 242 11.68 -17.44 -4.68
C LYS A 242 11.03 -16.56 -5.76
N VAL A 243 11.63 -15.41 -6.04
CA VAL A 243 11.22 -14.57 -7.17
C VAL A 243 11.79 -15.15 -8.46
N ILE A 244 10.92 -15.45 -9.43
CA ILE A 244 11.32 -16.08 -10.69
C ILE A 244 11.38 -15.09 -11.87
N SER A 245 10.56 -14.05 -11.84
CA SER A 245 10.57 -12.99 -12.84
C SER A 245 9.98 -11.71 -12.28
N SER A 246 10.32 -10.60 -12.93
CA SER A 246 9.71 -9.31 -12.63
C SER A 246 9.72 -8.39 -13.84
N GLN A 247 8.70 -7.54 -13.91
CA GLN A 247 8.56 -6.49 -14.89
C GLN A 247 8.21 -5.16 -14.22
N GLY A 248 8.71 -4.07 -14.79
CA GLY A 248 8.33 -2.72 -14.41
C GLY A 248 7.16 -2.27 -15.27
N CYS A 249 6.16 -1.66 -14.64
CA CYS A 249 4.97 -1.15 -15.31
C CYS A 249 5.02 0.38 -15.32
N SER A 250 4.93 0.98 -16.51
CA SER A 250 4.91 2.45 -16.66
C SER A 250 3.50 3.00 -16.43
N ASP A 251 2.48 2.16 -16.49
CA ASP A 251 1.06 2.47 -16.29
C ASP A 251 0.43 1.54 -15.23
N ALA A 252 -0.84 1.81 -14.91
CA ALA A 252 -1.56 1.13 -13.84
C ALA A 252 -1.95 -0.33 -14.18
N ASN A 253 -2.17 -0.63 -15.47
CA ASN A 253 -2.59 -1.96 -15.93
C ASN A 253 -1.38 -2.82 -16.35
N CYS A 254 -0.18 -2.24 -16.38
CA CYS A 254 1.01 -2.87 -16.92
C CYS A 254 0.90 -3.19 -18.43
N ASP A 255 0.17 -2.34 -19.16
CA ASP A 255 0.10 -2.40 -20.63
C ASP A 255 1.41 -1.89 -21.28
N ILE A 256 2.17 -1.06 -20.55
CA ILE A 256 3.44 -0.47 -20.97
C ILE A 256 4.54 -0.89 -20.00
N LEU A 257 5.52 -1.64 -20.50
CA LEU A 257 6.63 -2.14 -19.69
C LEU A 257 7.81 -1.16 -19.69
N SER A 258 8.37 -0.88 -18.52
CA SER A 258 9.63 -0.15 -18.36
C SER A 258 10.85 -1.07 -18.29
N PHE A 259 10.67 -2.31 -17.81
CA PHE A 259 11.67 -3.39 -17.88
C PHE A 259 11.01 -4.76 -17.79
N ASN A 260 11.74 -5.81 -18.15
CA ASN A 260 11.36 -7.20 -17.92
C ASN A 260 12.63 -8.03 -17.68
N VAL A 261 12.65 -8.77 -16.57
CA VAL A 261 13.76 -9.63 -16.15
C VAL A 261 13.24 -10.98 -15.66
N THR A 262 13.93 -12.04 -16.05
CA THR A 262 13.66 -13.41 -15.59
C THR A 262 14.92 -13.94 -14.93
N ALA A 263 14.78 -14.59 -13.78
CA ALA A 263 15.91 -15.18 -13.08
C ALA A 263 16.61 -16.20 -13.98
N ASN A 264 17.95 -16.16 -14.00
CA ASN A 264 18.72 -17.19 -14.69
C ASN A 264 18.35 -18.55 -14.08
N SER A 265 18.00 -19.51 -14.94
CA SER A 265 17.86 -20.89 -14.49
C SER A 265 19.23 -21.33 -13.96
N PHE A 266 19.33 -21.54 -12.65
CA PHE A 266 20.48 -22.25 -12.11
C PHE A 266 20.50 -23.63 -12.77
N VAL A 267 21.36 -23.80 -13.76
CA VAL A 267 21.84 -25.13 -14.15
C VAL A 267 22.54 -25.63 -12.90
N LYS A 268 21.86 -26.48 -12.11
CA LYS A 268 22.53 -27.29 -11.10
C LYS A 268 23.61 -28.05 -11.85
N GLY A 269 24.86 -27.65 -11.64
CA GLY A 269 26.00 -28.46 -12.07
C GLY A 269 25.84 -29.84 -11.46
N ASN A 270 25.92 -30.85 -12.33
CA ASN A 270 25.82 -32.28 -12.00
C ASN A 270 26.67 -32.67 -10.79
#